data_AF-A0AAD6HPY3-F1
#
_entry.id   AF-A0AAD6HPY3-F1
#
_cell.length_a   1.000
_cell.length_b   1.000
_cell.length_c   1.000
_cell.angle_alpha   90.00
_cell.angle_beta   90.00
_cell.angle_gamma   90.00
#
_symmetry.space_group_name_H-M   'P 1'
#
loop_
_entity.id
_entity.type
_entity.pdbx_description
1 polymer ?
#
loop_
_entity_poly.entity_id
_entity_poly.type
_entity_poly.pdbx_seq_one_letter_code
_entity_poly.pdbx_strand_id
1 'polypeptide(L)'
;MTTIVSEEQPDVQDTAADFQVSRIPYNETTIVNIISDIYRTYLQLNYLSDWEVSWAPEGGHPINEALCEELHIDPVVISLMKRLPYVRFSGISADIEFIHPYSRAYVYLEDYEIRVGRDPDFVGFDEPRADVLFPHEIALTCSMDEGVHLILDTKESEL
;
A
#
# COMPACT_ATOMS: atom_id res chain seq x y z
N MET A 1 -48.50 37.79 -16.92
CA MET A 1 -47.71 36.61 -17.28
C MET A 1 -46.28 37.08 -17.47
N THR A 2 -45.45 36.88 -16.45
CA THR A 2 -44.07 37.35 -16.41
C THR A 2 -43.17 36.21 -16.90
N THR A 3 -42.50 36.42 -18.02
CA THR A 3 -41.53 35.47 -18.60
C THR A 3 -40.27 35.48 -17.74
N ILE A 4 -39.91 34.31 -17.21
CA ILE A 4 -38.66 34.09 -16.48
C ILE A 4 -37.59 33.79 -17.54
N VAL A 5 -36.56 34.63 -17.62
CA VAL A 5 -35.37 34.42 -18.45
C VAL A 5 -34.47 33.46 -17.68
N SER A 6 -34.11 32.31 -18.29
CA SER A 6 -33.09 31.41 -17.75
C SER A 6 -31.72 32.06 -17.96
N GLU A 7 -30.98 32.26 -16.88
CA GLU A 7 -29.55 32.60 -16.92
C GLU A 7 -28.76 31.33 -17.24
N GLU A 8 -28.11 31.30 -18.40
CA GLU A 8 -27.08 30.29 -18.74
C GLU A 8 -25.87 30.48 -17.81
N GLN A 9 -25.54 29.45 -17.03
CA GLN A 9 -24.27 29.41 -16.29
C GLN A 9 -23.12 29.21 -17.29
N PRO A 10 -22.01 29.97 -17.18
CA PRO A 10 -20.88 29.81 -18.09
C PRO A 10 -20.17 28.48 -17.82
N ASP A 11 -19.93 27.79 -18.93
CA ASP A 11 -19.16 26.56 -19.10
C ASP A 11 -17.79 26.69 -18.40
N VAL A 12 -17.59 25.93 -17.32
CA VAL A 12 -16.27 25.84 -16.66
C VAL A 12 -15.41 24.98 -17.58
N GLN A 13 -14.62 25.65 -18.41
CA GLN A 13 -13.55 25.00 -19.18
C GLN A 13 -12.57 24.34 -18.21
N ASP A 14 -12.68 23.03 -18.11
CA ASP A 14 -11.77 22.14 -17.40
C ASP A 14 -10.44 22.10 -18.15
N THR A 15 -9.59 23.10 -17.89
CA THR A 15 -8.19 23.06 -18.31
C THR A 15 -7.42 22.25 -17.28
N ALA A 16 -7.61 20.93 -17.33
CA ALA A 16 -6.66 19.98 -16.77
C ALA A 16 -5.30 20.22 -17.46
N ALA A 17 -4.50 21.10 -16.88
CA ALA A 17 -3.10 21.22 -17.25
C ALA A 17 -2.49 19.83 -17.10
N ASP A 18 -1.92 19.30 -18.19
CA ASP A 18 -1.15 18.07 -18.19
C ASP A 18 -0.02 18.19 -17.16
N PHE A 19 -0.29 17.77 -15.92
CA PHE A 19 0.73 17.59 -14.91
C PHE A 19 1.59 16.42 -15.38
N GLN A 20 2.68 16.75 -16.07
CA GLN A 20 3.76 15.78 -16.30
C GLN A 20 4.40 15.47 -14.95
N VAL A 21 3.83 14.51 -14.24
CA VAL A 21 4.47 13.89 -13.09
C VAL A 21 5.67 13.11 -13.64
N SER A 22 6.87 13.62 -13.37
CA SER A 22 8.10 12.88 -13.62
C SER A 22 8.05 11.60 -12.80
N ARG A 23 7.74 10.47 -13.44
CA ARG A 23 7.64 9.17 -12.77
C ARG A 23 9.04 8.69 -12.43
N ILE A 24 9.21 8.26 -11.18
CA ILE A 24 10.49 7.76 -10.68
C ILE A 24 10.54 6.26 -10.92
N PRO A 25 11.59 5.73 -11.59
CA PRO A 25 11.83 4.30 -11.71
C PRO A 25 11.72 3.55 -10.40
N TYR A 26 11.03 2.41 -10.45
CA TYR A 26 11.02 1.46 -9.35
C TYR A 26 12.46 1.17 -8.91
N ASN A 27 12.75 1.45 -7.65
CA ASN A 27 14.03 1.16 -7.03
C ASN A 27 13.75 0.55 -5.66
N GLU A 28 13.80 -0.78 -5.61
CA GLU A 28 13.51 -1.57 -4.41
C GLU A 28 14.31 -1.10 -3.19
N THR A 29 15.59 -0.77 -3.38
CA THR A 29 16.45 -0.32 -2.28
C THR A 29 16.02 1.04 -1.74
N THR A 30 15.67 1.98 -2.62
CA THR A 30 15.13 3.29 -2.21
C THR A 30 13.83 3.12 -1.44
N ILE A 31 12.90 2.29 -1.94
CA ILE A 31 11.61 2.04 -1.27
C ILE A 31 11.83 1.42 0.11
N VAL A 32 12.64 0.36 0.20
CA VAL A 32 12.97 -0.29 1.48
C VAL A 32 13.59 0.69 2.47
N ASN A 33 14.49 1.58 2.01
CA ASN A 33 15.09 2.59 2.87
C ASN A 33 14.08 3.62 3.38
N ILE A 34 13.20 4.12 2.50
CA ILE A 34 12.14 5.08 2.89
C ILE A 34 11.21 4.46 3.92
N ILE A 35 10.70 3.25 3.67
CA ILE A 35 9.82 2.57 4.63
C ILE A 35 10.56 2.30 5.94
N SER A 36 11.83 1.88 5.88
CA SER A 36 12.66 1.71 7.07
C SER A 36 12.81 2.99 7.89
N ASP A 37 12.96 4.13 7.23
CA ASP A 37 13.09 5.42 7.91
C ASP A 37 11.78 5.86 8.58
N ILE A 38 10.62 5.48 8.04
CA ILE A 38 9.32 5.66 8.69
C ILE A 38 9.27 4.87 10.01
N TYR A 39 9.60 3.58 9.98
CA TYR A 39 9.63 2.75 11.20
C TYR A 39 10.65 3.26 12.22
N ARG A 40 11.85 3.68 11.78
CA ARG A 40 12.84 4.31 12.68
C ARG A 40 12.30 5.58 13.32
N THR A 41 11.54 6.38 12.57
CA THR A 41 10.89 7.58 13.10
C THR A 41 9.88 7.22 14.19
N TYR A 42 9.05 6.19 13.99
CA TYR A 42 8.13 5.73 15.03
C TYR A 42 8.83 5.21 16.29
N LEU A 43 9.93 4.49 16.14
CA LEU A 43 10.75 4.06 17.28
C LEU A 43 11.34 5.28 18.03
N GLN A 44 11.89 6.25 17.31
CA GLN A 44 12.46 7.48 17.89
C GLN A 44 11.42 8.33 18.64
N LEU A 45 10.16 8.30 18.19
CA LEU A 45 9.04 8.97 18.84
C LEU A 45 8.47 8.19 20.03
N ASN A 46 9.00 7.00 20.34
CA ASN A 46 8.42 6.02 21.27
C ASN A 46 6.95 5.69 20.93
N TYR A 47 6.57 5.81 19.66
CA TYR A 47 5.25 5.38 19.18
C TYR A 47 5.23 3.87 18.97
N LEU A 48 6.36 3.31 18.57
CA LEU A 48 6.64 1.87 18.60
C LEU A 48 7.82 1.60 19.51
N SER A 49 7.89 0.36 19.99
CA SER A 49 9.04 -0.18 20.70
C SER A 49 9.78 -1.21 19.83
N ASP A 50 11.07 -1.42 20.11
CA ASP A 50 11.94 -2.26 19.26
C ASP A 50 11.43 -3.69 19.08
N TRP A 51 10.68 -4.24 20.04
CA TRP A 51 10.14 -5.59 19.94
C TRP A 51 8.92 -5.68 19.02
N GLU A 52 8.28 -4.56 18.71
CA GLU A 52 7.10 -4.47 17.85
C GLU A 52 7.47 -4.38 16.36
N VAL A 53 8.76 -4.25 16.04
CA VAL A 53 9.24 -4.14 14.66
C VAL A 53 10.06 -5.37 14.28
N SER A 54 9.69 -5.98 13.15
CA SER A 54 10.44 -7.04 12.48
C SER A 54 11.24 -6.44 11.33
N TRP A 55 12.56 -6.34 11.51
CA TRP A 55 13.49 -5.94 10.46
C TRP A 55 13.85 -7.14 9.58
N ALA A 56 13.99 -6.91 8.27
CA ALA A 56 14.40 -7.96 7.33
C ALA A 56 15.83 -8.45 7.64
N PRO A 57 16.06 -9.76 7.79
CA PRO A 57 17.41 -10.31 7.92
C PRO A 57 18.16 -10.26 6.59
N GLU A 58 19.46 -10.57 6.61
CA GLU A 58 20.24 -10.79 5.40
C GLU A 58 19.62 -11.95 4.59
N GLY A 59 19.17 -11.68 3.37
CA GLY A 59 18.40 -12.62 2.53
C GLY A 59 16.87 -12.43 2.57
N GLY A 60 16.37 -11.54 3.42
CA GLY A 60 14.95 -11.18 3.53
C GLY A 60 14.13 -12.12 4.42
N HIS A 61 12.91 -11.70 4.70
CA HIS A 61 11.96 -12.43 5.52
C HIS A 61 11.56 -13.76 4.88
N PRO A 62 11.30 -14.81 5.69
CA PRO A 62 10.75 -16.07 5.21
C PRO A 62 9.23 -15.92 5.03
N ILE A 63 8.80 -15.36 3.90
CA ILE A 63 7.38 -15.30 3.53
C ILE A 63 6.94 -16.60 2.83
N ASN A 64 5.63 -16.85 2.76
CA ASN A 64 5.08 -18.02 2.08
C ASN A 64 5.12 -17.85 0.55
N GLU A 65 6.28 -18.14 -0.05
CA GLU A 65 6.50 -17.98 -1.49
C GLU A 65 5.57 -18.87 -2.33
N ALA A 66 5.20 -20.07 -1.84
CA ALA A 66 4.25 -20.94 -2.53
C ALA A 66 2.84 -20.33 -2.62
N LEU A 67 2.42 -19.62 -1.57
CA LEU A 67 1.18 -18.84 -1.59
C LEU A 67 1.29 -17.64 -2.55
N CYS A 68 2.43 -16.95 -2.57
CA CYS A 68 2.65 -15.88 -3.53
C CYS A 68 2.56 -16.37 -4.98
N GLU A 69 3.09 -17.56 -5.27
CA GLU A 69 2.97 -18.22 -6.57
C GLU A 69 1.53 -18.59 -6.92
N GLU A 70 0.76 -19.15 -5.97
CA GLU A 70 -0.67 -19.46 -6.10
C GLU A 70 -1.49 -18.22 -6.47
N LEU A 71 -1.16 -17.08 -5.86
CA LEU A 71 -1.82 -15.79 -6.09
C LEU A 71 -1.24 -15.03 -7.29
N HIS A 72 -0.31 -15.64 -8.05
CA HIS A 72 0.32 -15.04 -9.22
C HIS A 72 1.00 -13.69 -8.95
N ILE A 73 1.60 -13.51 -7.77
CA ILE A 73 2.34 -12.29 -7.41
C ILE A 73 3.67 -12.27 -8.18
N ASP A 74 4.02 -11.11 -8.76
CA ASP A 74 5.25 -10.94 -9.54
C ASP A 74 6.50 -11.13 -8.64
N PRO A 75 7.55 -11.83 -9.09
CA PRO A 75 8.79 -12.01 -8.33
C PRO A 75 9.40 -10.72 -7.79
N VAL A 76 9.24 -9.58 -8.47
CA VAL A 76 9.73 -8.27 -7.98
C VAL A 76 8.94 -7.82 -6.74
N VAL A 77 7.63 -8.05 -6.71
CA VAL A 77 6.80 -7.77 -5.53
C VAL A 77 7.16 -8.70 -4.38
N ILE A 78 7.36 -9.99 -4.65
CA ILE A 78 7.82 -10.98 -3.65
C ILE A 78 9.17 -10.55 -3.05
N SER A 79 10.12 -10.12 -3.89
CA SER A 79 11.41 -9.58 -3.45
C SER A 79 11.26 -8.39 -2.51
N LEU A 80 10.40 -7.43 -2.86
CA LEU A 80 10.11 -6.29 -2.00
C LEU A 80 9.47 -6.70 -0.66
N MET A 81 8.45 -7.58 -0.68
CA MET A 81 7.81 -8.11 0.54
C MET A 81 8.84 -8.73 1.49
N LYS A 82 9.85 -9.44 0.96
CA LYS A 82 10.91 -10.04 1.79
C LYS A 82 11.81 -8.99 2.45
N ARG A 83 11.93 -7.78 1.88
CA ARG A 83 12.91 -6.78 2.34
C ARG A 83 12.30 -5.64 3.16
N LEU A 84 10.98 -5.44 3.10
CA LEU A 84 10.30 -4.43 3.89
C LEU A 84 10.40 -4.76 5.39
N PRO A 85 10.56 -3.77 6.27
CA PRO A 85 10.29 -3.94 7.68
C PRO A 85 8.78 -4.00 7.92
N TYR A 86 8.38 -4.70 8.98
CA TYR A 86 6.99 -4.87 9.37
C TYR A 86 6.77 -4.57 10.84
N VAL A 87 5.57 -4.14 11.21
CA VAL A 87 5.07 -4.40 12.56
C VAL A 87 5.04 -5.92 12.76
N ARG A 88 5.47 -6.39 13.93
CA ARG A 88 5.73 -7.81 14.17
C ARG A 88 4.51 -8.71 13.94
N PHE A 89 3.31 -8.21 14.24
CA PHE A 89 2.05 -8.93 14.05
C PHE A 89 0.98 -7.99 13.48
N SER A 90 0.11 -8.51 12.60
CA SER A 90 -1.02 -7.78 12.03
C SER A 90 -1.94 -7.19 13.11
N GLY A 91 -2.14 -7.91 14.21
CA GLY A 91 -2.94 -7.47 15.35
C GLY A 91 -2.39 -6.22 16.05
N ILE A 92 -1.06 -6.02 16.07
CA ILE A 92 -0.46 -4.77 16.57
C ILE A 92 -0.60 -3.68 15.50
N SER A 93 -0.39 -4.03 14.22
CA SER A 93 -0.52 -3.08 13.12
C SER A 93 -1.91 -2.46 13.00
N ALA A 94 -2.96 -3.17 13.45
CA ALA A 94 -4.33 -2.67 13.46
C ALA A 94 -4.54 -1.46 14.39
N ASP A 95 -3.69 -1.28 15.40
CA ASP A 95 -3.77 -0.17 16.35
C ASP A 95 -2.83 1.00 15.97
N ILE A 96 -2.13 0.90 14.83
CA ILE A 96 -1.07 1.82 14.41
C ILE A 96 -1.45 2.46 13.07
N GLU A 97 -1.65 3.77 13.08
CA GLU A 97 -1.80 4.52 11.83
C GLU A 97 -0.48 4.55 11.06
N PHE A 98 -0.53 4.30 9.75
CA PHE A 98 0.63 4.24 8.88
C PHE A 98 0.47 5.14 7.66
N ILE A 99 1.34 6.15 7.53
CA ILE A 99 1.40 7.17 6.46
C ILE A 99 0.16 8.08 6.36
N HIS A 100 -1.04 7.52 6.31
CA HIS A 100 -2.31 8.23 6.22
C HIS A 100 -3.19 7.91 7.44
N PRO A 101 -3.99 8.88 7.93
CA PRO A 101 -5.02 8.62 8.94
C PRO A 101 -5.93 7.47 8.53
N TYR A 102 -6.43 6.73 9.51
CA TYR A 102 -7.35 5.59 9.30
C TYR A 102 -6.81 4.47 8.40
N SER A 103 -5.50 4.41 8.18
CA SER A 103 -4.84 3.39 7.36
C SER A 103 -3.80 2.66 8.20
N ARG A 104 -3.66 1.35 8.00
CA ARG A 104 -2.61 0.55 8.65
C ARG A 104 -1.66 -0.04 7.63
N ALA A 105 -0.46 -0.41 8.07
CA ALA A 105 0.46 -1.19 7.25
C ALA A 105 -0.05 -2.63 7.06
N TYR A 106 0.27 -3.22 5.91
CA TYR A 106 0.17 -4.67 5.72
C TYR A 106 1.33 -5.39 6.42
N VAL A 107 1.06 -6.58 6.97
CA VAL A 107 2.09 -7.46 7.57
C VAL A 107 2.22 -8.75 6.77
N TYR A 108 2.92 -8.70 5.63
CA TYR A 108 3.07 -9.82 4.68
C TYR A 108 3.89 -11.01 5.19
N LEU A 109 4.20 -11.04 6.48
CA LEU A 109 4.73 -12.21 7.18
C LEU A 109 3.62 -13.24 7.49
N GLU A 110 2.36 -12.84 7.39
CA GLU A 110 1.19 -13.67 7.70
C GLU A 110 0.42 -14.01 6.42
N ASP A 111 0.12 -15.29 6.21
CA ASP A 111 -0.59 -15.78 5.02
C ASP A 111 -1.92 -15.06 4.77
N TYR A 112 -2.63 -14.72 5.85
CA TYR A 112 -3.87 -13.96 5.76
C TYR A 112 -3.64 -12.58 5.14
N GLU A 113 -2.61 -11.86 5.59
CA GLU A 113 -2.23 -10.54 5.07
C GLU A 113 -1.74 -10.61 3.62
N ILE A 114 -1.07 -11.70 3.22
CA ILE A 114 -0.73 -11.95 1.81
C ILE A 114 -1.99 -12.06 0.95
N ARG A 115 -3.03 -12.76 1.43
CA ARG A 115 -4.30 -12.92 0.71
C ARG A 115 -5.08 -11.61 0.65
N VAL A 116 -5.34 -10.98 1.80
CA VAL A 116 -6.15 -9.75 1.85
C VAL A 116 -5.42 -8.55 1.23
N GLY A 117 -4.09 -8.55 1.20
CA GLY A 117 -3.31 -7.52 0.50
C GLY A 117 -3.53 -7.48 -1.01
N ARG A 118 -4.16 -8.50 -1.60
CA ARG A 118 -4.61 -8.50 -3.00
C ARG A 118 -5.92 -7.75 -3.20
N ASP A 119 -6.70 -7.55 -2.13
CA ASP A 119 -7.99 -6.84 -2.12
C ASP A 119 -7.99 -5.81 -0.98
N PRO A 120 -7.36 -4.63 -1.15
CA PRO A 120 -7.24 -3.66 -0.07
C PRO A 120 -8.56 -3.13 0.49
N ASP A 121 -9.65 -3.23 -0.29
CA ASP A 121 -11.02 -2.88 0.12
C ASP A 121 -11.75 -4.02 0.84
N PHE A 122 -11.08 -5.15 1.09
CA PHE A 122 -11.73 -6.32 1.65
C PHE A 122 -12.24 -6.08 3.08
N VAL A 123 -13.57 -6.15 3.24
CA VAL A 123 -14.27 -6.02 4.52
C VAL A 123 -14.83 -7.37 4.97
N GLY A 124 -13.97 -8.30 5.42
CA GLY A 124 -14.23 -9.39 6.38
C GLY A 124 -15.42 -10.36 6.24
N PHE A 125 -16.27 -10.26 5.21
CA PHE A 125 -17.53 -11.01 5.12
C PHE A 125 -17.56 -12.07 4.00
N ASP A 126 -16.60 -12.04 3.05
CA ASP A 126 -16.48 -12.96 1.91
C ASP A 126 -15.03 -13.48 1.75
N GLU A 127 -14.70 -14.16 0.65
CA GLU A 127 -13.29 -14.42 0.29
C GLU A 127 -12.68 -13.19 -0.41
N PRO A 128 -11.41 -12.83 -0.11
CA PRO A 128 -10.77 -11.69 -0.75
C PRO A 128 -10.60 -11.94 -2.26
N ARG A 129 -10.85 -10.90 -3.05
CA ARG A 129 -10.71 -10.97 -4.51
C ARG A 129 -9.24 -10.97 -4.91
N ALA A 130 -8.79 -12.00 -5.62
CA ALA A 130 -7.38 -12.12 -5.99
C ALA A 130 -6.95 -11.17 -7.14
N ASP A 131 -7.91 -10.60 -7.88
CA ASP A 131 -7.69 -9.88 -9.14
C ASP A 131 -7.87 -8.35 -9.05
N VAL A 132 -8.01 -7.79 -7.85
CA VAL A 132 -8.14 -6.33 -7.66
C VAL A 132 -6.83 -5.60 -7.97
N LEU A 133 -5.70 -6.13 -7.50
CA LEU A 133 -4.37 -5.63 -7.83
C LEU A 133 -3.73 -6.44 -8.96
N PHE A 134 -3.00 -5.77 -9.86
CA PHE A 134 -2.18 -6.45 -10.84
C PHE A 134 -1.04 -7.23 -10.16
N PRO A 135 -0.51 -8.31 -10.77
CA PRO A 135 0.61 -9.09 -10.22
C PRO A 135 1.82 -8.26 -9.75
N HIS A 136 2.08 -7.14 -10.40
CA HIS A 136 3.21 -6.24 -10.17
C HIS A 136 2.90 -5.09 -9.21
N GLU A 137 1.68 -5.03 -8.68
CA GLU A 137 1.27 -4.06 -7.68
C GLU A 137 1.29 -4.68 -6.28
N ILE A 138 1.61 -3.84 -5.29
CA ILE A 138 1.59 -4.17 -3.87
C ILE A 138 0.95 -3.05 -3.08
N ALA A 139 -0.06 -3.38 -2.28
CA ALA A 139 -0.58 -2.46 -1.28
C ALA A 139 0.39 -2.40 -0.08
N LEU A 140 0.83 -1.20 0.27
CA LEU A 140 1.61 -0.94 1.48
C LEU A 140 0.70 -0.67 2.67
N THR A 141 -0.50 -0.14 2.43
CA THR A 141 -1.53 0.10 3.44
C THR A 141 -2.88 -0.47 3.05
N CYS A 142 -3.71 -0.73 4.06
CA CYS A 142 -5.14 -0.92 3.89
C CYS A 142 -5.93 0.08 4.73
N SER A 143 -7.14 0.37 4.29
CA SER A 143 -8.11 1.16 5.05
C SER A 143 -8.63 0.39 6.25
N MET A 144 -8.77 1.08 7.38
CA MET A 144 -9.49 0.55 8.54
C MET A 144 -11.00 0.84 8.42
N ASP A 145 -11.35 2.09 8.12
CA ASP A 145 -12.75 2.55 7.90
C ASP A 145 -12.81 3.56 6.73
N GLU A 146 -12.17 4.72 6.88
CA GLU A 146 -12.07 5.79 5.87
C GLU A 146 -10.64 6.01 5.34
N GLY A 147 -9.78 5.00 5.51
CA GLY A 147 -8.36 5.08 5.14
C GLY A 147 -8.10 5.18 3.64
N VAL A 148 -6.84 5.40 3.29
CA VAL A 148 -6.36 5.42 1.91
C VAL A 148 -5.38 4.27 1.68
N HIS A 149 -5.55 3.60 0.55
CA HIS A 149 -4.61 2.58 0.08
C HIS A 149 -3.43 3.27 -0.60
N LEU A 150 -2.23 3.01 -0.10
CA LEU A 150 -0.99 3.30 -0.80
C LEU A 150 -0.61 2.05 -1.58
N ILE A 151 -0.81 2.08 -2.90
CA ILE A 151 -0.43 0.99 -3.79
C ILE A 151 0.82 1.41 -4.55
N LEU A 152 1.81 0.53 -4.59
CA LEU A 152 3.03 0.69 -5.36
C LEU A 152 2.98 -0.23 -6.58
N ASP A 153 3.17 0.34 -7.76
CA ASP A 153 3.38 -0.39 -9.01
C ASP A 153 4.89 -0.57 -9.26
N THR A 154 5.35 -1.82 -9.36
CA THR A 154 6.76 -2.16 -9.59
C THR A 154 7.17 -2.12 -11.06
N LYS A 155 6.22 -2.01 -11.99
CA LYS A 155 6.41 -1.87 -13.44
C LYS A 155 6.14 -0.46 -13.95
N GLU A 156 5.66 0.44 -13.10
CA GLU A 156 5.46 1.85 -13.45
C GLU A 156 6.80 2.57 -13.66
N SER A 157 7.43 2.28 -14.79
CA SER A 157 8.57 2.96 -15.44
C SER A 157 9.02 2.27 -16.74
N GLU A 158 8.33 1.23 -17.22
CA GLU A 158 8.53 0.69 -18.56
C GLU A 158 7.60 1.42 -19.56
N LEU A 159 8.09 2.53 -20.12
CA LEU A 159 7.58 3.10 -21.38
C LEU A 159 8.45 2.62 -22.55
#